data_AF-A0A1F6T460-F1
#
_entry.id   AF-A0A1F6T460-F1
#
_cell.length_a   1.000
_cell.length_b   1.000
_cell.length_c   1.000
_cell.angle_alpha   90.00
_cell.angle_beta   90.00
_cell.angle_gamma   90.00
#
_symmetry.space_group_name_H-M   'P 1'
#
loop_
_entity.id
_entity.type
_entity.pdbx_description
1 polymer ?
#
loop_
_entity_poly.entity_id
_entity_poly.type
_entity_poly.pdbx_seq_one_letter_code
_entity_poly.pdbx_strand_id
1 'polypeptide(L)'
;MTQAQERAQQLAAQVQQAIRESKAAEARVKQLSDALLQALAEAKAEAEVEQTIVEYPTGRYECKGCRQSVLFTEPKRELTPCENCGSTEYIGAEPTITRIAPPPPRKYPAGMYACIGCGTRVALAIDMDELSPCEMCGIVGVKALPAG
;
A
#
# COMPACT_ATOMS: atom_id res chain seq x y z
N MET A 1 38.22 -31.22 39.80
CA MET A 1 37.17 -30.51 39.03
C MET A 1 36.28 -31.58 38.43
N THR A 2 34.98 -31.61 38.75
CA THR A 2 34.09 -32.74 38.45
C THR A 2 33.43 -32.57 37.09
N GLN A 3 33.30 -33.67 36.34
CA GLN A 3 32.68 -33.76 35.00
C GLN A 3 31.28 -33.12 34.93
N ALA A 4 30.55 -33.10 36.05
CA ALA A 4 29.24 -32.47 36.18
C ALA A 4 29.31 -30.94 36.11
N GLN A 5 30.37 -30.33 36.63
CA GLN A 5 30.57 -28.87 36.63
C GLN A 5 30.88 -28.36 35.22
N GLU A 6 31.67 -29.12 34.46
CA GLU A 6 32.00 -28.83 33.05
C GLU A 6 30.77 -28.93 32.16
N ARG A 7 29.93 -29.96 32.33
CA ARG A 7 28.65 -30.08 31.61
C ARG A 7 27.68 -28.96 31.95
N ALA A 8 27.59 -28.56 33.21
CA ALA A 8 26.73 -27.45 33.62
C ALA A 8 27.17 -26.12 32.99
N GLN A 9 28.48 -25.86 32.90
CA GLN A 9 29.01 -24.68 32.23
C GLN A 9 28.75 -24.69 30.71
N GLN A 10 28.91 -25.84 30.05
CA GLN A 10 28.61 -25.97 28.63
C GLN A 10 27.11 -25.75 28.33
N LEU A 11 26.22 -26.33 29.14
CA LEU A 11 24.77 -26.11 29.02
C LEU A 11 24.40 -24.65 29.27
N ALA A 12 24.98 -24.01 30.29
CA ALA A 12 24.73 -22.59 30.56
C ALA A 12 25.18 -21.69 29.39
N ALA A 13 26.32 -21.99 28.77
CA ALA A 13 26.79 -21.27 27.59
C ALA A 13 25.85 -21.45 26.38
N GLN A 14 25.39 -22.68 26.13
CA GLN A 14 24.43 -22.96 25.06
C GLN A 14 23.09 -22.27 25.27
N VAL A 15 22.57 -22.26 26.50
CA VAL A 15 21.33 -21.54 26.85
C VAL A 15 21.50 -20.04 26.66
N GLN A 16 22.61 -19.45 27.08
CA GLN A 16 22.88 -18.03 26.85
C GLN A 16 22.99 -17.68 25.36
N GLN A 17 23.51 -18.60 24.55
CA GLN A 17 23.61 -18.41 23.10
C GLN A 17 22.22 -18.46 22.45
N ALA A 18 21.40 -19.46 22.80
CA ALA A 18 20.02 -19.57 22.33
C ALA A 18 19.17 -18.35 22.71
N ILE A 19 19.35 -17.80 23.93
CA ILE A 19 18.64 -16.58 24.36
C ILE A 19 19.05 -15.37 23.49
N ARG A 20 20.34 -15.23 23.16
CA ARG A 20 20.81 -14.14 22.29
C ARG A 20 20.26 -14.27 20.87
N GLU A 21 20.25 -15.48 20.32
CA GLU A 21 19.70 -15.76 19.01
C GLU A 21 18.19 -15.48 18.95
N SER A 22 17.45 -15.87 19.99
CA SER A 22 16.01 -15.57 20.11
C SER A 22 15.75 -14.06 20.12
N LYS A 23 16.48 -13.29 20.94
CA LYS A 23 16.33 -11.82 20.98
C LYS A 23 16.69 -11.16 19.64
N ALA A 24 17.71 -11.67 18.95
CA ALA A 24 18.07 -11.18 17.63
C ALA A 24 17.02 -11.53 16.56
N ALA A 25 16.32 -12.65 16.70
CA ALA A 25 15.20 -13.01 15.83
C ALA A 25 13.97 -12.13 16.12
N GLU A 26 13.63 -11.89 17.39
CA GLU A 26 12.55 -10.98 17.79
C GLU A 26 12.76 -9.55 17.28
N ALA A 27 13.98 -9.02 17.39
CA ALA A 27 14.32 -7.70 16.87
C ALA A 27 14.14 -7.63 15.35
N ARG A 28 14.51 -8.69 14.62
CA ARG A 28 14.32 -8.78 13.17
C ARG A 28 12.84 -8.85 12.79
N VAL A 29 12.03 -9.63 13.51
CA VAL A 29 10.58 -9.69 13.30
C VAL A 29 9.96 -8.32 13.51
N LYS A 30 10.37 -7.59 14.56
CA LYS A 30 9.86 -6.25 14.83
C LYS A 30 10.21 -5.26 13.71
N GLN A 31 11.46 -5.26 13.24
CA GLN A 31 11.87 -4.42 12.11
C GLN A 31 11.10 -4.72 10.83
N LEU A 32 10.88 -6.00 10.52
CA LEU A 32 10.12 -6.42 9.35
C LEU A 32 8.63 -6.08 9.48
N SER A 33 8.04 -6.19 10.67
CA SER A 33 6.65 -5.78 10.89
C SER A 33 6.47 -4.28 10.75
N ASP A 34 7.40 -3.48 11.24
CA ASP A 34 7.34 -2.01 11.13
C ASP A 34 7.47 -1.58 9.66
N ALA A 35 8.40 -2.20 8.91
CA ALA A 35 8.56 -1.96 7.47
C ALA A 35 7.32 -2.37 6.66
N LEU A 36 6.67 -3.48 7.02
CA LEU A 36 5.44 -3.93 6.39
C LEU A 36 4.29 -2.94 6.64
N LEU A 37 4.14 -2.46 7.88
CA LEU A 37 3.12 -1.46 8.22
C LEU A 37 3.33 -0.16 7.45
N GLN A 38 4.58 0.27 7.28
CA GLN A 38 4.90 1.46 6.51
C GLN A 38 4.56 1.29 5.02
N ALA A 39 4.96 0.18 4.40
CA ALA A 39 4.62 -0.12 3.00
C ALA A 39 3.10 -0.20 2.77
N LEU A 40 2.35 -0.73 3.74
CA LEU A 40 0.89 -0.75 3.69
C LEU A 40 0.25 0.63 3.82
N ALA A 41 0.83 1.52 4.64
CA ALA A 41 0.35 2.89 4.76
C ALA A 41 0.58 3.69 3.47
N GLU A 42 1.75 3.53 2.83
CA GLU A 42 2.06 4.16 1.55
C GLU A 42 1.13 3.68 0.44
N ALA A 43 0.91 2.36 0.33
CA ALA A 43 -0.02 1.79 -0.66
C ALA A 43 -1.47 2.27 -0.46
N LYS A 44 -1.92 2.45 0.79
CA LYS A 44 -3.25 3.01 1.08
C LYS A 44 -3.35 4.47 0.70
N ALA A 45 -2.31 5.27 0.99
CA ALA A 45 -2.27 6.67 0.60
C ALA A 45 -2.35 6.83 -0.93
N GLU A 46 -1.68 5.97 -1.70
CA GLU A 46 -1.78 5.99 -3.17
C GLU A 46 -3.16 5.53 -3.68
N ALA A 47 -3.78 4.54 -3.01
CA ALA A 47 -5.08 4.01 -3.38
C ALA A 47 -6.24 4.97 -3.06
N GLU A 48 -6.11 5.85 -2.07
CA GLU A 48 -7.13 6.83 -1.67
C GLU A 48 -7.16 8.09 -2.55
N VAL A 49 -6.17 8.30 -3.43
CA VAL A 49 -6.13 9.47 -4.30
C VAL A 49 -7.16 9.32 -5.42
N GLU A 50 -8.24 10.10 -5.32
CA GLU A 50 -9.21 10.27 -6.41
C GLU A 50 -8.48 10.80 -7.66
N GLN A 51 -8.34 9.95 -8.68
CA GLN A 51 -7.68 10.34 -9.91
C GLN A 51 -8.67 11.07 -10.80
N THR A 52 -8.47 12.38 -10.96
CA THR A 52 -9.19 13.17 -11.97
C THR A 52 -8.38 13.14 -13.26
N ILE A 53 -8.88 12.42 -14.26
CA ILE A 53 -8.33 12.43 -15.62
C ILE A 53 -9.11 13.46 -16.42
N VAL A 54 -8.41 14.50 -16.88
CA VAL A 54 -8.95 15.48 -17.83
C VAL A 54 -8.43 15.11 -19.21
N GLU A 55 -9.32 14.91 -20.17
CA GLU A 55 -8.96 14.60 -21.55
C GLU A 55 -9.62 15.60 -22.51
N TYR A 56 -8.81 16.35 -23.25
CA TYR A 56 -9.24 17.25 -24.30
C TYR A 56 -9.38 16.44 -25.59
N PRO A 57 -10.59 16.34 -26.18
CA PRO A 57 -10.82 15.53 -27.36
C PRO A 57 -10.15 16.11 -28.60
N THR A 58 -10.04 15.29 -29.64
CA THR A 58 -9.57 15.75 -30.96
C THR A 58 -10.53 16.79 -31.53
N GLY A 59 -9.98 17.74 -32.27
CA GLY A 59 -10.79 18.80 -32.84
C GLY A 59 -10.01 20.08 -33.10
N ARG A 60 -10.73 21.06 -33.63
CA ARG A 60 -10.21 22.42 -33.81
C ARG A 60 -10.41 23.20 -32.53
N TYR A 61 -9.34 23.84 -32.10
CA TYR A 61 -9.29 24.72 -30.95
C TYR A 61 -8.76 26.08 -31.41
N GLU A 62 -9.16 27.14 -30.74
CA GLU A 62 -8.76 28.50 -31.03
C GLU A 62 -8.08 29.09 -29.79
N CYS A 63 -6.85 29.55 -29.92
CA CYS A 63 -6.15 30.17 -28.80
C CYS A 63 -6.88 31.45 -28.36
N LYS A 64 -7.19 31.60 -27.07
CA LYS A 64 -7.85 32.82 -26.56
C LYS A 64 -6.99 34.08 -26.71
N GLY A 65 -5.67 33.93 -26.61
CA GLY A 65 -4.73 35.04 -26.66
C GLY A 65 -4.54 35.64 -28.06
N CYS A 66 -4.28 34.81 -29.06
CA CYS A 66 -3.96 35.27 -30.43
C CYS A 66 -4.98 34.86 -31.50
N ARG A 67 -6.07 34.16 -31.12
CA ARG A 67 -7.12 33.67 -32.01
C ARG A 67 -6.66 32.69 -33.09
N GLN A 68 -5.43 32.19 -32.97
CA GLN A 68 -4.90 31.20 -33.91
C GLN A 68 -5.61 29.85 -33.71
N SER A 69 -6.07 29.27 -34.81
CA SER A 69 -6.64 27.92 -34.81
C SER A 69 -5.54 26.87 -34.76
N VAL A 70 -5.68 25.91 -33.85
CA VAL A 70 -4.83 24.73 -33.66
C VAL A 70 -5.70 23.49 -33.80
N LEU A 71 -5.21 22.47 -34.49
CA LEU A 71 -5.89 21.19 -34.62
C LEU A 71 -5.20 20.17 -33.73
N PHE A 72 -5.92 19.59 -32.77
CA PHE A 72 -5.45 18.41 -32.05
C PHE A 72 -5.93 17.16 -32.76
N THR A 73 -4.98 16.38 -33.27
CA THR A 73 -5.23 15.12 -33.99
C THR A 73 -5.37 13.92 -33.07
N GLU A 74 -4.93 14.06 -31.82
CA GLU A 74 -5.02 13.05 -30.77
C GLU A 74 -5.58 13.69 -29.48
N PRO A 75 -6.32 12.94 -28.65
CA PRO A 75 -6.76 13.44 -27.36
C PRO A 75 -5.55 13.80 -26.50
N LYS A 76 -5.62 14.92 -25.79
CA LYS A 76 -4.53 15.37 -24.91
C LYS A 76 -4.98 15.44 -23.47
N ARG A 77 -4.10 15.06 -22.55
CA ARG A 77 -4.33 15.28 -21.10
C ARG A 77 -4.12 16.73 -20.69
N GLU A 78 -3.27 17.44 -21.44
CA GLU A 78 -2.95 18.84 -21.20
C GLU A 78 -2.87 19.60 -22.54
N LEU A 79 -3.36 20.83 -22.54
CA LEU A 79 -3.27 21.72 -23.69
C LEU A 79 -1.85 22.30 -23.79
N THR A 80 -1.17 22.02 -24.90
CA THR A 80 0.16 22.58 -25.16
C THR A 80 0.07 24.10 -25.34
N PRO A 81 1.09 24.87 -24.90
CA PRO A 81 1.11 26.30 -25.10
C PRO A 81 1.05 26.66 -26.58
N CYS A 82 0.37 27.76 -26.90
CA CYS A 82 0.23 28.23 -28.27
C CYS A 82 1.60 28.64 -28.83
N GLU A 83 1.97 28.13 -30.00
CA GLU A 83 3.28 28.41 -30.62
C GLU A 83 3.51 29.90 -30.95
N ASN A 84 2.43 30.67 -31.12
CA ASN A 84 2.50 32.07 -31.52
C ASN A 84 2.51 33.06 -30.35
N CYS A 85 1.83 32.75 -29.23
CA CYS A 85 1.73 33.67 -28.09
C CYS A 85 1.99 33.04 -26.71
N GLY A 86 2.24 31.74 -26.64
CA GLY A 86 2.53 31.01 -25.40
C GLY A 86 1.33 30.74 -24.49
N SER A 87 0.11 31.21 -24.84
CA SER A 87 -1.08 30.99 -24.02
C SER A 87 -1.50 29.51 -24.02
N THR A 88 -1.90 29.01 -22.84
CA THR A 88 -2.43 27.65 -22.64
C THR A 88 -3.96 27.60 -22.67
N GLU A 89 -4.62 28.74 -22.86
CA GLU A 89 -6.07 28.82 -22.91
C GLU A 89 -6.60 28.75 -24.34
N TYR A 90 -7.51 27.80 -24.56
CA TYR A 90 -8.15 27.59 -25.85
C TYR A 90 -9.67 27.60 -25.74
N ILE A 91 -10.33 27.98 -26.83
CA ILE A 91 -11.77 27.84 -27.08
C ILE A 91 -11.92 26.66 -28.03
N GLY A 92 -12.68 25.64 -27.64
CA GLY A 92 -12.85 24.44 -28.45
C GLY A 92 -13.81 23.47 -27.79
N ALA A 93 -13.64 22.19 -28.10
CA ALA A 93 -14.43 21.13 -27.49
C ALA A 93 -14.19 21.07 -25.97
N GLU A 94 -15.25 20.77 -25.23
CA GLU A 94 -15.19 20.66 -23.77
C GLU A 94 -14.36 19.43 -23.37
N PRO A 95 -13.51 19.54 -22.33
CA PRO A 95 -12.74 18.41 -21.85
C PRO A 95 -13.66 17.36 -21.23
N THR A 96 -13.37 16.10 -21.51
CA THR A 96 -13.99 14.97 -20.80
C THR A 96 -13.28 14.81 -19.47
N ILE A 97 -14.00 15.05 -18.37
CA ILE A 97 -13.48 14.90 -17.01
C ILE A 97 -13.96 13.56 -16.47
N THR A 98 -13.04 12.60 -16.34
CA THR A 98 -13.32 11.30 -15.72
C THR A 98 -12.81 11.30 -14.30
N ARG A 99 -13.72 11.17 -13.33
CA ARG A 99 -13.37 10.96 -11.92
C ARG A 99 -13.34 9.47 -11.65
N ILE A 100 -12.14 8.94 -11.42
CA ILE A 100 -11.97 7.56 -11.00
C ILE A 100 -12.05 7.56 -9.48
N ALA A 101 -13.21 7.15 -8.97
CA ALA A 101 -13.37 6.91 -7.55
C ALA A 101 -12.46 5.74 -7.13
N PRO A 102 -11.78 5.83 -5.98
CA PRO A 102 -11.02 4.71 -5.46
C PRO A 102 -11.95 3.52 -5.23
N PRO A 103 -11.46 2.27 -5.44
CA PRO A 103 -12.26 1.09 -5.14
C PRO A 103 -12.71 1.12 -3.68
N PRO A 104 -13.93 0.68 -3.36
CA PRO A 104 -14.40 0.67 -1.97
C PRO A 104 -13.44 -0.17 -1.10
N PRO A 105 -13.18 0.26 0.15
CA PRO A 105 -12.30 -0.47 1.04
C PRO A 105 -12.84 -1.89 1.27
N ARG A 106 -11.96 -2.89 1.21
CA ARG A 106 -12.35 -4.30 1.40
C ARG A 106 -12.70 -4.58 2.86
N LYS A 107 -13.46 -5.66 3.09
CA LYS A 107 -13.98 -6.01 4.43
C LYS A 107 -12.89 -6.19 5.49
N TYR A 108 -11.73 -6.71 5.11
CA TYR A 108 -10.61 -6.96 6.01
C TYR A 108 -9.36 -6.23 5.48
N PRO A 109 -9.01 -5.06 6.03
CA PRO A 109 -7.81 -4.36 5.63
C PRO A 109 -6.54 -5.14 6.01
N ALA A 110 -5.45 -4.93 5.29
CA ALA A 110 -4.14 -5.44 5.65
C ALA A 110 -3.76 -4.97 7.06
N GLY A 111 -3.20 -5.88 7.86
CA GLY A 111 -2.93 -5.64 9.27
C GLY A 111 -2.80 -6.91 10.10
N MET A 112 -2.62 -6.72 11.42
CA MET A 112 -2.50 -7.79 12.39
C MET A 112 -3.84 -8.11 13.04
N TYR A 113 -4.18 -9.38 13.05
CA TYR A 113 -5.41 -9.89 13.63
C TYR A 113 -5.15 -11.09 14.54
N ALA A 114 -6.13 -11.43 15.37
CA ALA A 114 -6.17 -12.66 16.13
C ALA A 114 -7.34 -13.53 15.66
N CYS A 115 -7.11 -14.82 15.45
CA CYS A 115 -8.19 -15.77 15.17
C CYS A 115 -9.19 -15.79 16.34
N ILE A 116 -10.48 -15.73 16.06
CA ILE A 116 -11.53 -15.75 17.10
C ILE A 116 -11.64 -17.09 17.82
N GLY A 117 -11.16 -18.18 17.20
CA GLY A 117 -11.22 -19.53 17.77
C GLY A 117 -10.05 -19.83 18.71
N CYS A 118 -8.83 -19.78 18.19
CA CYS A 118 -7.63 -20.16 18.92
C CYS A 118 -6.74 -18.99 19.38
N GLY A 119 -7.06 -17.76 19.02
CA GLY A 119 -6.27 -16.58 19.38
C GLY A 119 -4.92 -16.44 18.66
N THR A 120 -4.59 -17.34 17.73
CA THR A 120 -3.36 -17.26 16.92
C THR A 120 -3.33 -15.95 16.14
N ARG A 121 -2.15 -15.30 16.13
CA ARG A 121 -1.92 -14.07 15.37
C ARG A 121 -1.84 -14.38 13.88
N VAL A 122 -2.59 -13.63 13.09
CA VAL A 122 -2.65 -13.73 11.63
C VAL A 122 -2.34 -12.36 11.06
N ALA A 123 -1.37 -12.29 10.15
CA ALA A 123 -1.06 -11.07 9.40
C ALA A 123 -1.70 -11.15 8.02
N LEU A 124 -2.51 -10.17 7.67
CA LEU A 124 -3.00 -9.98 6.31
C LEU A 124 -2.07 -9.02 5.58
N ALA A 125 -1.39 -9.51 4.54
CA ALA A 125 -0.46 -8.72 3.74
C ALA A 125 -1.16 -7.82 2.72
N ILE A 126 -2.41 -8.12 2.37
CA ILE A 126 -3.23 -7.35 1.45
C ILE A 126 -4.66 -7.25 2.01
N ASP A 127 -5.39 -6.25 1.54
CA ASP A 127 -6.81 -6.11 1.81
C ASP A 127 -7.57 -7.29 1.17
N MET A 128 -8.46 -7.93 1.94
CA MET A 128 -9.23 -9.09 1.50
C MET A 128 -10.73 -8.92 1.79
N ASP A 129 -11.57 -9.47 0.93
CA ASP A 129 -13.02 -9.53 1.15
C ASP A 129 -13.45 -10.81 1.88
N GLU A 130 -12.63 -11.85 1.79
CA GLU A 130 -12.87 -13.16 2.38
C GLU A 130 -11.61 -13.65 3.09
N LEU A 131 -11.79 -14.26 4.26
CA LEU A 131 -10.69 -14.82 5.06
C LEU A 131 -10.56 -16.30 4.75
N SER A 132 -9.31 -16.77 4.61
CA SER A 132 -9.03 -18.19 4.66
C SER A 132 -9.31 -18.76 6.06
N PRO A 133 -9.64 -20.06 6.16
CA PRO A 133 -9.72 -20.74 7.45
C PRO A 133 -8.39 -20.64 8.20
N CYS A 134 -8.45 -20.48 9.53
CA CYS A 134 -7.27 -20.48 10.36
C CYS A 134 -6.49 -21.80 10.21
N GLU A 135 -5.19 -21.74 9.90
CA GLU A 135 -4.35 -22.93 9.71
C GLU A 135 -4.24 -23.81 10.98
N MET A 136 -4.47 -23.23 12.16
CA MET A 136 -4.36 -23.94 13.44
C MET A 136 -5.66 -24.62 13.88
N CYS A 137 -6.83 -24.01 13.61
CA CYS A 137 -8.11 -24.49 14.15
C CYS A 137 -9.24 -24.60 13.12
N GLY A 138 -9.02 -24.22 11.87
CA GLY A 138 -10.00 -24.29 10.78
C GLY A 138 -11.15 -23.28 10.87
N ILE A 139 -11.21 -22.44 11.90
CA ILE A 139 -12.26 -21.43 12.05
C ILE A 139 -11.97 -20.23 11.14
N VAL A 140 -12.99 -19.80 10.41
CA VAL A 140 -12.96 -18.57 9.61
C VAL A 140 -13.45 -17.42 10.48
N GLY A 141 -12.55 -16.50 10.81
CA GLY A 141 -12.88 -15.31 11.59
C GLY A 141 -11.68 -14.77 12.35
N VAL A 142 -11.49 -13.46 12.23
CA VAL A 142 -10.40 -12.75 12.89
C VAL A 142 -10.89 -11.48 13.56
N LYS A 143 -10.21 -11.08 14.63
CA LYS A 143 -10.44 -9.85 15.38
C LYS A 143 -9.22 -8.96 15.25
N ALA A 144 -9.41 -7.69 14.88
CA ALA A 144 -8.31 -6.74 14.76
C ALA A 144 -7.59 -6.62 16.11
N LEU A 145 -6.25 -6.69 16.08
CA LEU A 145 -5.42 -6.40 17.24
C LEU A 145 -5.14 -4.89 17.27
N PRO A 146 -5.18 -4.24 18.45
CA PRO A 146 -4.81 -2.84 18.55
C PRO A 146 -3.35 -2.67 18.09
N ALA A 147 -3.10 -1.67 17.25
CA ALA A 147 -1.75 -1.21 16.95
C ALA A 147 -1.17 -0.65 18.26
N GLY A 148 -0.31 -1.45 18.90
CA GLY A 148 0.37 -1.09 20.14
C GLY A 148 1.62 -0.28 19.89
#